data_AF-A0A7X0X2N8-F1
#
_entry.id   AF-A0A7X0X2N8-F1
#
_cell.length_a   1.000
_cell.length_b   1.000
_cell.length_c   1.000
_cell.angle_alpha   90.00
_cell.angle_beta   90.00
_cell.angle_gamma   90.00
#
_symmetry.space_group_name_H-M   'P 1'
#
loop_
_entity.id
_entity.type
_entity.pdbx_description
1 polymer ?
#
loop_
_entity_poly.entity_id
_entity_poly.type
_entity_poly.pdbx_seq_one_letter_code
_entity_poly.pdbx_strand_id
1 'polypeptide(L)'
;MTKIVKMSEKNEHGTLEQFYPETHAEAVQGLVTVSEEEKATWDGKESPAGAEQKANGALNSAKDYVDTIGAGTVVFQGANIMAAGQKYKWEASKLKFGITLLFSRYDSANNTPLDYYYHSVFLSKAQLANLAGKGLLVNMPSTVYGERKYLYVSETEVAGHNDNLNNASWALRQVTVM
;
A
#
# COMPACT_ATOMS: atom_id res chain seq x y z
N MET A 1 18.62 72.30 22.41
CA MET A 1 17.57 71.97 23.41
C MET A 1 16.47 71.21 22.69
N THR A 2 16.41 69.90 22.86
CA THR A 2 15.35 69.07 22.26
C THR A 2 14.07 69.32 23.06
N LYS A 3 13.02 69.86 22.42
CA LYS A 3 11.72 70.05 23.07
C LYS A 3 11.01 68.70 23.10
N ILE A 4 10.78 68.17 24.30
CA ILE A 4 9.93 66.98 24.49
C ILE A 4 8.48 67.45 24.42
N VAL A 5 7.73 66.97 23.42
CA VAL A 5 6.32 67.31 23.22
C VAL A 5 5.47 66.33 24.05
N LYS A 6 4.68 66.86 25.00
CA LYS A 6 3.71 66.09 25.79
C LYS A 6 2.32 66.34 25.22
N MET A 7 1.51 65.29 25.10
CA MET A 7 0.10 65.37 24.69
C MET A 7 -0.80 65.22 25.92
N SER A 8 -2.07 65.62 25.83
CA SER A 8 -3.00 65.52 26.95
C SER A 8 -4.37 65.05 26.48
N GLU A 9 -4.96 64.10 27.21
CA GLU A 9 -6.30 63.58 26.98
C GLU A 9 -7.14 63.60 28.27
N LYS A 10 -8.46 63.60 28.13
CA LYS A 10 -9.41 63.64 29.24
C LYS A 10 -9.67 62.21 29.73
N ASN A 11 -9.38 61.91 31.00
CA ASN A 11 -9.67 60.60 31.58
C ASN A 11 -11.17 60.42 31.89
N GLU A 12 -11.56 59.22 32.35
CA GLU A 12 -12.96 58.83 32.67
C GLU A 12 -13.63 59.74 33.73
N HIS A 13 -12.87 60.56 34.45
CA HIS A 13 -13.35 61.52 35.44
C HIS A 13 -13.34 62.96 34.93
N GLY A 14 -13.11 63.18 33.63
CA GLY A 14 -13.16 64.49 32.99
C GLY A 14 -11.95 65.38 33.28
N THR A 15 -10.86 64.84 33.84
CA THR A 15 -9.63 65.59 34.09
C THR A 15 -8.59 65.36 32.98
N LEU A 16 -7.82 66.41 32.65
CA LEU A 16 -6.76 66.31 31.64
C LEU A 16 -5.53 65.61 32.24
N GLU A 17 -5.14 64.50 31.64
CA GLU A 17 -3.95 63.74 31.98
C GLU A 17 -2.90 63.94 30.88
N GLN A 18 -1.67 64.29 31.28
CA GLN A 18 -0.56 64.49 30.36
C GLN A 18 0.19 63.18 30.14
N PHE A 19 0.46 62.85 28.88
CA PHE A 19 1.21 61.66 28.51
C PHE A 19 2.29 61.94 27.45
N TYR A 20 3.24 61.01 27.36
CA TYR A 20 4.23 61.01 26.29
C TYR A 20 3.68 60.19 25.11
N PRO A 21 3.63 60.73 23.88
CA PRO A 21 3.08 60.00 22.73
C PRO A 21 3.75 58.65 22.50
N GLU A 22 5.05 58.56 22.80
CA GLU A 22 5.85 57.34 22.69
C GLU A 22 5.46 56.21 23.67
N THR A 23 4.71 56.51 24.73
CA THR A 23 4.26 55.52 25.73
C THR A 23 2.81 55.08 25.54
N HIS A 24 2.08 55.65 24.57
CA HIS A 24 0.68 55.30 24.30
C HIS A 24 0.54 54.73 22.88
N ALA A 25 0.12 53.46 22.80
CA ALA A 25 -0.08 52.76 21.53
C ALA A 25 -1.01 53.51 20.56
N GLU A 26 -2.03 54.19 21.09
CA GLU A 26 -3.02 54.95 20.31
C GLU A 26 -2.46 56.25 19.72
N ALA A 27 -1.36 56.77 20.27
CA ALA A 27 -0.70 57.98 19.78
C ALA A 27 0.33 57.70 18.68
N VAL A 28 0.59 56.43 18.35
CA VAL A 28 1.52 56.01 17.29
C VAL A 28 0.75 55.85 15.98
N GLN A 29 0.82 56.88 15.13
CA GLN A 29 0.21 56.86 13.80
C GLN A 29 0.82 55.75 12.93
N GLY A 30 -0.01 54.79 12.49
CA GLY A 30 0.42 53.65 11.67
C GLY A 30 0.74 52.36 12.45
N LEU A 31 0.43 52.31 13.75
CA LEU A 31 0.54 51.07 14.52
C LEU A 31 -0.46 50.02 13.98
N VAL A 32 0.06 48.97 13.37
CA VAL A 32 -0.72 47.79 12.97
C VAL A 32 -0.84 46.88 14.19
N THR A 33 -2.06 46.72 14.70
CA THR A 33 -2.35 45.80 15.81
C THR A 33 -2.83 44.47 15.27
N VAL A 34 -2.52 43.41 16.00
CA VAL A 34 -3.01 42.04 15.76
C VAL A 34 -3.98 41.66 16.85
N SER A 35 -5.13 41.13 16.46
CA SER A 35 -6.14 40.67 17.41
C SER A 35 -5.66 39.43 18.16
N GLU A 36 -6.26 39.16 19.32
CA GLU A 36 -5.98 37.92 20.07
C GLU A 36 -6.36 36.67 19.25
N GLU A 37 -7.38 36.78 18.40
CA GLU A 37 -7.83 35.73 17.50
C GLU A 37 -6.80 35.43 16.39
N GLU A 38 -6.13 36.46 15.86
CA GLU A 38 -5.05 36.32 14.88
C GLU A 38 -3.83 35.64 15.49
N LYS A 39 -3.46 36.00 16.73
CA LYS A 39 -2.37 35.35 17.46
C LYS A 39 -2.66 33.87 17.69
N ALA A 40 -3.86 33.54 18.17
CA ALA A 40 -4.28 32.15 18.35
C ALA A 40 -4.27 31.36 17.02
N THR A 41 -4.65 32.00 15.91
CA THR A 41 -4.60 31.39 14.57
C THR A 41 -3.16 31.13 14.11
N TRP A 42 -2.23 32.02 14.41
CA TRP A 42 -0.81 31.85 14.07
C TRP A 42 -0.14 30.80 14.94
N ASP A 43 -0.43 30.79 16.24
CA ASP A 43 0.08 29.80 17.18
C ASP A 43 -0.47 28.39 16.90
N GLY A 44 -1.68 28.30 16.34
CA GLY A 44 -2.29 27.06 15.89
C GLY A 44 -1.79 26.53 14.54
N LYS A 45 -0.88 27.24 13.86
CA LYS A 45 -0.30 26.75 12.60
C LYS A 45 0.56 25.51 12.84
N GLU A 46 0.58 24.65 11.83
CA GLU A 46 1.44 23.46 11.85
C GLU A 46 2.92 23.87 12.00
N SER A 47 3.62 23.14 12.87
CA SER A 47 5.05 23.28 13.07
C SER A 47 5.83 22.45 12.04
N PRO A 48 7.08 22.83 11.71
CA PRO A 48 7.93 22.00 10.87
C PRO A 48 8.10 20.57 11.40
N ALA A 49 8.21 20.40 12.72
CA ALA A 49 8.34 19.10 13.36
C ALA A 49 7.05 18.25 13.23
N GLY A 50 5.87 18.85 13.37
CA GLY A 50 4.59 18.15 13.20
C GLY A 50 4.34 17.75 11.74
N ALA A 51 4.73 18.61 10.79
CA ALA A 51 4.72 18.26 9.36
C ALA A 51 5.68 17.10 9.04
N GLU A 52 6.89 17.11 9.60
CA GLU A 52 7.87 16.03 9.45
C GLU A 52 7.34 14.71 10.04
N GLN A 53 6.72 14.74 11.22
CA GLN A 53 6.11 13.57 11.83
C GLN A 53 5.01 12.96 10.93
N LYS A 54 4.17 13.79 10.33
CA LYS A 54 3.11 13.34 9.39
C LYS A 54 3.72 12.74 8.12
N ALA A 55 4.77 13.36 7.57
CA ALA A 55 5.48 12.86 6.40
C ALA A 55 6.14 11.50 6.69
N ASN A 56 6.79 11.36 7.84
CA ASN A 56 7.37 10.10 8.29
C ASN A 56 6.32 9.01 8.51
N GLY A 57 5.16 9.38 9.08
CA GLY A 57 4.01 8.49 9.19
C GLY A 57 3.54 7.96 7.83
N ALA A 58 3.36 8.85 6.85
CA ALA A 58 2.98 8.46 5.50
C ALA A 58 4.04 7.57 4.82
N LEU A 59 5.33 7.88 5.00
CA LEU A 59 6.43 7.08 4.46
C LEU A 59 6.44 5.66 5.04
N ASN A 60 6.23 5.52 6.35
CA ASN A 60 6.20 4.21 7.00
C ASN A 60 4.97 3.41 6.56
N SER A 61 3.78 4.03 6.51
CA SER A 61 2.58 3.36 5.99
C SER A 61 2.76 2.90 4.53
N ALA A 62 3.47 3.67 3.70
CA ALA A 62 3.77 3.27 2.33
C ALA A 62 4.73 2.07 2.26
N LYS A 63 5.76 2.03 3.12
CA LYS A 63 6.68 0.88 3.23
C LYS A 63 5.94 -0.37 3.66
N ASP A 64 5.18 -0.28 4.75
CA ASP A 64 4.40 -1.40 5.29
C ASP A 64 3.43 -1.96 4.25
N TYR A 65 2.79 -1.09 3.47
CA TYR A 65 1.90 -1.48 2.38
C TYR A 65 2.64 -2.26 1.28
N VAL A 66 3.81 -1.78 0.84
CA VAL A 66 4.62 -2.45 -0.18
C VAL A 66 5.15 -3.79 0.31
N ASP A 67 5.66 -3.86 1.55
CA ASP A 67 6.17 -5.10 2.15
C ASP A 67 5.07 -6.16 2.29
N THR A 68 3.87 -5.74 2.73
CA THR A 68 2.70 -6.61 2.83
C THR A 68 2.31 -7.21 1.50
N ILE A 69 2.27 -6.38 0.45
CA ILE A 69 1.92 -6.84 -0.90
C ILE A 69 3.04 -7.71 -1.49
N GLY A 70 4.30 -7.37 -1.24
CA GLY A 70 5.46 -8.14 -1.70
C GLY A 70 5.54 -9.54 -1.10
N ALA A 71 5.12 -9.72 0.16
CA ALA A 71 5.02 -11.03 0.79
C ALA A 71 3.92 -11.90 0.17
N GLY A 72 2.83 -11.27 -0.27
CA GLY A 72 1.66 -11.93 -0.84
C GLY A 72 0.85 -12.73 0.20
N THR A 73 -0.34 -13.17 -0.21
CA THR A 73 -1.25 -13.99 0.58
C THR A 73 -1.32 -15.41 0.01
N VAL A 74 -0.99 -16.41 0.83
CA VAL A 74 -1.13 -17.82 0.47
C VAL A 74 -2.62 -18.18 0.44
N VAL A 75 -3.12 -18.62 -0.72
CA VAL A 75 -4.51 -19.07 -0.92
C VAL A 75 -4.62 -20.59 -0.84
N PHE A 76 -3.54 -21.29 -1.18
CA PHE A 76 -3.45 -22.74 -1.08
C PHE A 76 -2.04 -23.16 -0.72
N GLN A 77 -1.93 -24.19 0.14
CA GLN A 77 -0.71 -24.92 0.41
C GLN A 77 -1.05 -26.40 0.59
N GLY A 78 -0.39 -27.30 -0.13
CA GLY A 78 -0.72 -28.73 -0.11
C GLY A 78 -0.18 -29.46 -1.32
N ALA A 79 -0.79 -30.57 -1.73
CA ALA A 79 -0.47 -31.23 -3.01
C ALA A 79 -1.75 -31.38 -3.82
N ASN A 80 -1.78 -30.81 -5.03
CA ASN A 80 -2.89 -31.00 -5.95
C ASN A 80 -2.38 -31.13 -7.39
N ILE A 81 -2.75 -32.19 -8.09
CA ILE A 81 -2.39 -32.38 -9.50
C ILE A 81 -3.13 -31.42 -10.44
N MET A 82 -4.15 -30.70 -9.93
CA MET A 82 -5.01 -29.76 -10.64
C MET A 82 -5.84 -30.43 -11.75
N ALA A 83 -6.52 -31.53 -11.44
CA ALA A 83 -7.49 -32.15 -12.35
C ALA A 83 -8.70 -31.22 -12.62
N ALA A 84 -9.56 -31.60 -13.57
CA ALA A 84 -10.79 -30.85 -13.84
C ALA A 84 -11.64 -30.67 -12.57
N GLY A 85 -12.21 -29.48 -12.40
CA GLY A 85 -13.02 -29.13 -11.22
C GLY A 85 -12.22 -28.58 -10.03
N GLN A 86 -10.92 -28.89 -9.92
CA GLN A 86 -10.05 -28.33 -8.90
C GLN A 86 -9.79 -26.84 -9.18
N LYS A 87 -10.04 -25.99 -8.20
CA LYS A 87 -9.88 -24.53 -8.35
C LYS A 87 -9.59 -23.84 -7.02
N TYR A 88 -8.85 -22.74 -7.09
CA TYR A 88 -8.60 -21.84 -5.98
C TYR A 88 -9.00 -20.43 -6.40
N LYS A 89 -9.73 -19.75 -5.52
CA LYS A 89 -10.32 -18.44 -5.78
C LYS A 89 -9.87 -17.40 -4.77
N TRP A 90 -9.88 -16.15 -5.18
CA TRP A 90 -9.62 -15.00 -4.32
C TRP A 90 -10.42 -13.79 -4.77
N GLU A 91 -10.50 -12.80 -3.88
CA GLU A 91 -11.10 -11.51 -4.19
C GLU A 91 -10.21 -10.72 -5.14
N ALA A 92 -10.77 -10.15 -6.21
CA ALA A 92 -10.02 -9.36 -7.20
C ALA A 92 -9.24 -8.19 -6.57
N SER A 93 -9.76 -7.64 -5.46
CA SER A 93 -9.13 -6.55 -4.72
C SER A 93 -7.81 -6.94 -4.05
N LYS A 94 -7.59 -8.24 -3.80
CA LYS A 94 -6.35 -8.77 -3.20
C LYS A 94 -5.23 -8.96 -4.23
N LEU A 95 -5.54 -8.97 -5.52
CA LEU A 95 -4.55 -9.10 -6.59
C LEU A 95 -3.98 -7.73 -6.97
N LYS A 96 -2.78 -7.40 -6.50
CA LYS A 96 -2.11 -6.12 -6.79
C LYS A 96 -1.09 -6.27 -7.92
N PHE A 97 -0.25 -7.30 -7.88
CA PHE A 97 0.80 -7.55 -8.86
C PHE A 97 0.56 -8.78 -9.72
N GLY A 98 0.06 -9.88 -9.16
CA GLY A 98 -0.02 -11.15 -9.88
C GLY A 98 -0.12 -12.33 -8.95
N ILE A 99 0.12 -13.53 -9.48
CA ILE A 99 0.17 -14.75 -8.68
C ILE A 99 1.50 -15.46 -8.86
N THR A 100 1.95 -16.13 -7.81
CA THR A 100 2.97 -17.16 -7.92
C THR A 100 2.35 -18.53 -7.71
N LEU A 101 2.77 -19.46 -8.55
CA LEU A 101 2.42 -20.87 -8.48
C LEU A 101 3.70 -21.63 -8.19
N LEU A 102 3.72 -22.43 -7.13
CA LEU A 102 4.83 -23.30 -6.80
C LEU A 102 4.41 -24.74 -7.08
N PHE A 103 5.21 -25.47 -7.84
CA PHE A 103 5.02 -26.88 -8.13
C PHE A 103 6.20 -27.68 -7.59
N SER A 104 5.99 -28.96 -7.34
CA SER A 104 7.06 -29.95 -7.13
C SER A 104 6.72 -31.25 -7.84
N ARG A 105 7.68 -32.17 -7.88
CA ARG A 105 7.45 -33.52 -8.40
C ARG A 105 6.38 -34.24 -7.59
N TYR A 106 5.69 -35.17 -8.24
CA TYR A 106 4.65 -35.97 -7.63
C TYR A 106 4.70 -37.39 -8.15
N ASP A 107 4.73 -38.34 -7.22
CA ASP A 107 4.61 -39.76 -7.50
C ASP A 107 3.13 -40.14 -7.55
N SER A 108 2.61 -40.27 -8.77
CA SER A 108 1.21 -40.62 -8.99
C SER A 108 0.87 -42.07 -8.68
N ALA A 109 1.84 -42.98 -8.66
CA ALA A 109 1.60 -44.37 -8.31
C ALA A 109 1.33 -44.52 -6.80
N ASN A 110 2.03 -43.72 -5.99
CA ASN A 110 1.93 -43.73 -4.53
C ASN A 110 1.13 -42.54 -3.97
N ASN A 111 0.51 -41.72 -4.83
CA ASN A 111 -0.24 -40.51 -4.44
C ASN A 111 0.55 -39.59 -3.49
N THR A 112 1.85 -39.41 -3.75
CA THR A 112 2.77 -38.78 -2.80
C THR A 112 3.48 -37.59 -3.45
N PRO A 113 3.37 -36.37 -2.88
CA PRO A 113 4.20 -35.25 -3.32
C PRO A 113 5.66 -35.49 -2.92
N LEU A 114 6.57 -35.05 -3.78
CA LEU A 114 7.99 -35.14 -3.56
C LEU A 114 8.52 -33.75 -3.24
N ASP A 115 9.21 -33.60 -2.10
CA ASP A 115 9.71 -32.32 -1.61
C ASP A 115 11.07 -31.95 -2.23
N TYR A 116 11.19 -32.16 -3.55
CA TYR A 116 12.36 -31.82 -4.34
C TYR A 116 11.94 -31.49 -5.79
N TYR A 117 12.88 -30.92 -6.57
CA TYR A 117 12.63 -30.38 -7.92
C TYR A 117 11.45 -29.41 -7.96
N TYR A 118 11.54 -28.35 -7.17
CA TYR A 118 10.54 -27.28 -7.19
C TYR A 118 10.61 -26.45 -8.48
N HIS A 119 9.45 -26.03 -8.98
CA HIS A 119 9.32 -25.15 -10.12
C HIS A 119 8.34 -24.03 -9.79
N SER A 120 8.77 -22.78 -9.93
CA SER A 120 7.94 -21.61 -9.69
C SER A 120 7.55 -20.94 -11.00
N VAL A 121 6.32 -20.44 -11.04
CA VAL A 121 5.79 -19.65 -12.15
C VAL A 121 5.19 -18.38 -11.58
N PHE A 122 5.59 -17.24 -12.12
CA PHE A 122 4.95 -15.96 -11.86
C PHE A 122 4.10 -15.55 -13.05
N LEU A 123 2.86 -15.14 -12.77
CA LEU A 123 1.94 -14.58 -13.74
C LEU A 123 1.54 -13.19 -13.26
N SER A 124 1.95 -12.16 -14.00
CA SER A 124 1.55 -10.79 -13.71
C SER A 124 0.05 -10.61 -13.90
N LYS A 125 -0.52 -9.62 -13.20
CA LYS A 125 -1.92 -9.22 -13.34
C LYS A 125 -2.33 -8.96 -14.79
N ALA A 126 -1.46 -8.31 -15.56
CA ALA A 126 -1.69 -8.07 -16.99
C ALA A 126 -1.80 -9.37 -17.81
N GLN A 127 -0.95 -10.36 -17.52
CA GLN A 127 -1.03 -11.67 -18.16
C GLN A 127 -2.30 -12.42 -17.75
N LEU A 128 -2.68 -12.37 -16.47
CA LEU A 128 -3.92 -12.98 -15.97
C LEU A 128 -5.16 -12.41 -16.65
N ALA A 129 -5.23 -11.09 -16.84
CA ALA A 129 -6.32 -10.45 -17.57
C ALA A 129 -6.39 -10.91 -19.04
N ASN A 130 -5.25 -11.02 -19.72
CA ASN A 130 -5.21 -11.48 -21.12
C ASN A 130 -5.50 -12.99 -21.28
N LEU A 131 -5.18 -13.79 -20.27
CA LEU A 131 -5.39 -15.24 -20.26
C LEU A 131 -6.78 -15.65 -19.74
N ALA A 132 -7.59 -14.72 -19.24
CA ALA A 132 -8.93 -15.02 -18.76
C ALA A 132 -9.77 -15.75 -19.84
N GLY A 133 -10.32 -16.91 -19.46
CA GLY A 133 -11.07 -17.79 -20.36
C GLY A 133 -10.22 -18.59 -21.36
N LYS A 134 -8.89 -18.43 -21.36
CA LYS A 134 -7.94 -19.17 -22.20
C LYS A 134 -7.19 -20.20 -21.38
N GLY A 135 -6.76 -21.26 -22.06
CA GLY A 135 -5.89 -22.27 -21.48
C GLY A 135 -4.45 -21.80 -21.39
N LEU A 136 -3.84 -21.94 -20.22
CA LEU A 136 -2.42 -21.76 -19.98
C LEU A 136 -1.73 -23.12 -19.91
N LEU A 137 -0.76 -23.34 -20.80
CA LEU A 137 0.12 -24.50 -20.74
C LEU A 137 1.44 -24.11 -20.07
N VAL A 138 1.69 -24.67 -18.89
CA VAL A 138 2.94 -24.50 -18.14
C VAL A 138 3.84 -25.70 -18.42
N ASN A 139 4.97 -25.48 -19.08
CA ASN A 139 5.96 -26.53 -19.33
C ASN A 139 6.73 -26.82 -18.04
N MET A 140 6.76 -28.09 -17.64
CA MET A 140 7.48 -28.52 -16.43
C MET A 140 8.89 -29.00 -16.79
N PRO A 141 9.90 -28.72 -15.95
CA PRO A 141 11.26 -29.22 -16.18
C PRO A 141 11.31 -30.76 -16.24
N SER A 142 11.70 -31.32 -17.37
CA SER A 142 11.81 -32.77 -17.54
C SER A 142 12.96 -33.15 -18.46
N THR A 143 13.49 -34.35 -18.23
CA THR A 143 14.46 -35.01 -19.12
C THR A 143 13.81 -35.58 -20.38
N VAL A 144 12.48 -35.70 -20.40
CA VAL A 144 11.69 -36.11 -21.56
C VAL A 144 10.83 -34.95 -22.01
N TYR A 145 10.78 -34.66 -23.31
CA TYR A 145 9.86 -33.66 -23.85
C TYR A 145 8.41 -33.97 -23.47
N GLY A 146 7.72 -33.03 -22.82
CA GLY A 146 6.26 -33.01 -22.78
C GLY A 146 5.58 -32.96 -21.41
N GLU A 147 6.32 -33.00 -20.30
CA GLU A 147 5.70 -32.78 -18.99
C GLU A 147 5.19 -31.35 -18.88
N ARG A 148 3.92 -31.21 -18.50
CA ARG A 148 3.22 -29.94 -18.52
C ARG A 148 2.08 -29.92 -17.52
N LYS A 149 1.64 -28.71 -17.17
CA LYS A 149 0.36 -28.49 -16.49
C LYS A 149 -0.51 -27.57 -17.32
N TYR A 150 -1.72 -28.03 -17.57
CA TYR A 150 -2.75 -27.24 -18.22
C TYR A 150 -3.61 -26.59 -17.14
N LEU A 151 -3.63 -25.26 -17.09
CA LEU A 151 -4.40 -24.48 -16.13
C LEU A 151 -5.30 -23.47 -16.85
N TYR A 152 -6.38 -23.06 -16.19
CA TYR A 152 -7.07 -21.82 -16.52
C TYR A 152 -6.74 -20.81 -15.43
N VAL A 153 -6.40 -19.59 -15.82
CA VAL A 153 -6.01 -18.53 -14.91
C VAL A 153 -6.79 -17.26 -15.24
N SER A 154 -7.10 -16.49 -14.21
CA SER A 154 -7.71 -15.17 -14.34
C SER A 154 -7.31 -14.30 -13.15
N GLU A 155 -7.86 -13.09 -13.08
CA GLU A 155 -7.60 -12.18 -11.97
C GLU A 155 -8.25 -12.63 -10.64
N THR A 156 -9.08 -13.67 -10.65
CA THR A 156 -9.82 -14.14 -9.46
C THR A 156 -9.71 -15.64 -9.19
N GLU A 157 -9.12 -16.40 -10.10
CA GLU A 157 -8.98 -17.84 -9.93
C GLU A 157 -7.83 -18.47 -10.70
N VAL A 158 -7.39 -19.62 -10.18
CA VAL A 158 -6.66 -20.66 -10.91
C VAL A 158 -7.45 -21.95 -10.86
N ALA A 159 -7.65 -22.59 -12.01
CA ALA A 159 -8.39 -23.84 -12.14
C ALA A 159 -7.63 -24.88 -12.96
N GLY A 160 -7.88 -26.15 -12.65
CA GLY A 160 -7.28 -27.31 -13.30
C GLY A 160 -8.03 -27.77 -14.56
N HIS A 161 -7.38 -28.66 -15.31
CA HIS A 161 -7.93 -29.28 -16.52
C HIS A 161 -7.79 -30.80 -16.45
N ASN A 162 -8.65 -31.53 -17.19
CA ASN A 162 -8.68 -33.00 -17.12
C ASN A 162 -7.41 -33.66 -17.66
N ASP A 163 -6.72 -33.00 -18.61
CA ASP A 163 -5.44 -33.48 -19.15
C ASP A 163 -4.35 -33.65 -18.09
N ASN A 164 -4.50 -32.99 -16.94
CA ASN A 164 -3.54 -33.13 -15.84
C ASN A 164 -3.61 -34.50 -15.16
N LEU A 165 -4.68 -35.28 -15.36
CA LEU A 165 -4.72 -36.70 -14.96
C LEU A 165 -3.71 -37.53 -15.76
N ASN A 166 -3.51 -37.19 -17.03
CA ASN A 166 -2.52 -37.84 -17.90
C ASN A 166 -1.11 -37.25 -17.70
N ASN A 167 -0.99 -36.12 -17.00
CA ASN A 167 0.27 -35.42 -16.71
C ASN A 167 0.44 -35.23 -15.20
N ALA A 168 0.29 -36.32 -14.45
CA ALA A 168 0.20 -36.29 -12.99
C ALA A 168 1.58 -36.16 -12.29
N SER A 169 2.70 -36.17 -12.99
CA SER A 169 4.07 -36.19 -12.42
C SER A 169 4.50 -34.93 -11.65
N TRP A 170 3.62 -33.93 -11.58
CA TRP A 170 3.81 -32.68 -10.85
C TRP A 170 2.57 -32.35 -10.04
N ALA A 171 2.75 -31.77 -8.86
CA ALA A 171 1.67 -31.25 -8.04
C ALA A 171 1.89 -29.76 -7.79
N LEU A 172 0.80 -29.00 -7.84
CA LEU A 172 0.75 -27.66 -7.29
C LEU A 172 0.93 -27.77 -5.78
N ARG A 173 1.91 -27.05 -5.27
CA ARG A 173 2.29 -27.00 -3.86
C ARG A 173 1.76 -25.76 -3.17
N GLN A 174 1.75 -24.63 -3.88
CA GLN A 174 1.31 -23.37 -3.32
C GLN A 174 0.73 -22.44 -4.39
N VAL A 175 -0.29 -21.68 -4.00
CA VAL A 175 -0.76 -20.50 -4.73
C VAL A 175 -0.62 -19.30 -3.82
N THR A 176 0.13 -18.30 -4.24
CA THR A 176 0.23 -17.01 -3.55
C THR A 176 -0.29 -15.91 -4.45
N VAL A 177 -1.17 -15.08 -3.91
CA VAL A 177 -1.70 -13.87 -4.57
C VAL A 177 -0.92 -12.67 -4.04
N MET A 178 -0.35 -11.89 -4.96
CA MET A 178 0.38 -10.66 -4.68
C MET A 178 -0.40 -9.47 -5.22
#